data_AF-A0A3N5MER2-F1
#
_entry.id   AF-A0A3N5MER2-F1
#
_cell.length_a   1.000
_cell.length_b   1.000
_cell.length_c   1.000
_cell.angle_alpha   90.00
_cell.angle_beta   90.00
_cell.angle_gamma   90.00
#
_symmetry.space_group_name_H-M   'P 1'
#
loop_
_entity.id
_entity.type
_entity.pdbx_description
1 polymer ?
#
loop_
_entity_poly.entity_id
_entity_poly.type
_entity_poly.pdbx_seq_one_letter_code
_entity_poly.pdbx_strand_id
1 'polypeptide(L)'
;MKGYRSQIRTTEDGSQYGVCIFPDGSACEEWAFYRGECLPVPENTASGADGSQIANPASAYCEQKGGKVDIRTAEDGSQGGVCEFPDGSECEEWAFVRGECAPGSYIPFK
;
A
#
# COMPACT_ATOMS: atom_id res chain seq x y z
N MET A 1 7.00 -19.55 -27.86
CA MET A 1 6.51 -18.16 -27.88
C MET A 1 5.73 -17.95 -26.60
N LYS A 2 6.19 -17.07 -25.70
CA LYS A 2 5.45 -16.76 -24.48
C LYS A 2 4.16 -16.05 -24.92
N GLY A 3 2.98 -16.46 -24.43
CA GLY A 3 1.67 -16.14 -24.99
C GLY A 3 1.21 -14.69 -24.88
N TYR A 4 2.10 -13.70 -24.95
CA TYR A 4 1.81 -12.27 -24.93
C TYR A 4 2.25 -11.59 -26.23
N ARG A 5 1.62 -10.47 -26.55
CA ARG A 5 1.97 -9.60 -27.68
C ARG A 5 2.67 -8.35 -27.16
N SER A 6 3.86 -8.04 -27.66
CA SER A 6 4.48 -6.73 -27.43
C SER A 6 3.87 -5.65 -28.33
N GLN A 7 3.68 -4.46 -27.79
CA GLN A 7 3.24 -3.26 -28.50
C GLN A 7 4.00 -2.05 -27.97
N ILE A 8 4.44 -1.17 -28.87
CA ILE A 8 4.97 0.14 -28.48
C ILE A 8 3.81 1.14 -28.39
N ARG A 9 3.75 1.88 -27.28
CA ARG A 9 2.80 2.98 -27.06
C ARG A 9 3.54 4.31 -27.04
N THR A 10 2.88 5.35 -27.53
CA THR A 10 3.40 6.72 -27.57
C THR A 10 2.63 7.57 -26.57
N THR A 11 3.32 8.35 -25.74
CA THR A 11 2.74 9.33 -24.83
C THR A 11 2.39 10.62 -25.56
N GLU A 12 1.64 11.52 -24.92
CA GLU A 12 1.32 12.84 -25.48
C GLU A 12 2.58 13.66 -25.81
N ASP A 13 3.64 13.54 -25.01
CA ASP A 13 4.95 14.17 -25.26
C ASP A 13 5.76 13.50 -26.38
N GLY A 14 5.20 12.49 -27.08
CA GLY A 14 5.87 11.76 -28.15
C GLY A 14 6.88 10.71 -27.68
N SER A 15 7.01 10.48 -26.37
CA SER A 15 7.88 9.45 -25.83
C SER A 15 7.28 8.06 -26.08
N GLN A 16 8.10 7.05 -26.36
CA GLN A 16 7.65 5.69 -26.65
C GLN A 16 8.04 4.73 -25.53
N TYR A 17 7.15 3.81 -25.17
CA TYR A 17 7.40 2.74 -24.21
C TYR A 17 6.79 1.41 -24.67
N GLY A 18 7.40 0.30 -24.27
CA GLY A 18 6.92 -1.05 -24.60
C GLY A 18 5.89 -1.54 -23.61
N VAL A 19 4.86 -2.22 -24.10
CA VAL A 19 3.89 -2.95 -23.27
C VAL A 19 3.72 -4.39 -23.75
N CYS A 20 3.59 -5.32 -22.82
CA CYS A 20 3.17 -6.69 -23.06
C CYS A 20 1.65 -6.80 -22.82
N ILE A 21 0.91 -7.25 -23.84
CA ILE A 21 -0.54 -7.49 -23.79
C ILE A 21 -0.75 -9.00 -23.68
N PHE A 22 -1.47 -9.42 -22.64
CA PHE A 22 -1.70 -10.82 -22.32
C PHE A 22 -3.06 -11.31 -22.85
N PRO A 23 -3.28 -12.64 -22.94
CA PRO A 23 -4.53 -13.20 -23.44
C PRO A 23 -5.76 -12.88 -22.58
N ASP A 24 -5.55 -12.55 -21.30
CA ASP A 24 -6.59 -12.14 -20.36
C ASP A 24 -6.99 -10.66 -20.52
N GLY A 25 -6.38 -9.93 -21.46
CA GLY A 25 -6.65 -8.51 -21.71
C GLY A 25 -5.80 -7.55 -20.86
N SER A 26 -5.11 -8.06 -19.83
CA SER A 26 -4.20 -7.24 -19.03
C SER A 26 -3.01 -6.77 -19.86
N ALA A 27 -2.43 -5.63 -19.48
CA ALA A 27 -1.24 -5.08 -20.11
C ALA A 27 -0.24 -4.58 -19.06
N CYS A 28 1.02 -5.00 -19.21
CA CYS A 28 2.13 -4.54 -18.38
C CYS A 28 3.10 -3.72 -19.21
N GLU A 29 3.80 -2.77 -18.59
CA GLU A 29 5.03 -2.22 -19.18
C GLU A 29 6.05 -3.36 -19.36
N GLU A 30 6.71 -3.40 -20.51
CA GLU A 30 7.52 -4.54 -20.95
C GLU A 30 8.70 -4.82 -20.02
N TRP A 31 9.39 -3.78 -19.54
CA TRP A 31 10.50 -3.94 -18.61
C TRP A 31 10.03 -4.28 -17.19
N ALA A 32 8.90 -3.75 -16.74
CA ALA A 32 8.27 -4.10 -15.47
C ALA A 32 7.86 -5.58 -15.46
N PHE A 33 7.32 -6.09 -16.57
CA PHE A 33 7.07 -7.52 -16.73
C PHE A 33 8.37 -8.34 -16.70
N TYR A 34 9.42 -7.88 -17.39
CA TYR A 34 10.71 -8.55 -17.40
C TYR A 34 11.36 -8.62 -16.00
N ARG A 35 11.21 -7.57 -15.19
CA ARG A 35 11.70 -7.51 -13.79
C ARG A 35 10.77 -8.21 -12.79
N GLY A 36 9.58 -8.66 -13.21
CA GLY A 36 8.58 -9.26 -12.32
C GLY A 36 7.85 -8.27 -11.42
N GLU A 37 7.96 -6.97 -11.70
CA GLU A 37 7.25 -5.89 -11.00
C GLU A 37 5.80 -5.75 -11.48
N CYS A 38 5.52 -6.25 -12.69
CA CYS A 38 4.18 -6.32 -13.25
C CYS A 38 3.88 -7.75 -13.70
N LEU A 39 2.71 -8.26 -13.33
CA LEU A 39 2.26 -9.61 -13.66
C LEU A 39 0.91 -9.54 -14.38
N PRO A 40 0.65 -10.44 -15.34
CA PRO A 40 -0.70 -10.62 -15.88
C PRO A 40 -1.61 -11.07 -14.73
N VAL A 41 -2.56 -10.22 -14.37
CA VAL A 41 -3.58 -10.52 -13.37
C VAL A 41 -4.95 -10.52 -14.06
N PRO A 42 -5.81 -11.50 -13.75
CA PRO A 42 -7.18 -11.48 -14.24
C PRO A 42 -7.86 -10.20 -13.77
N GLU A 43 -8.54 -9.54 -14.70
CA GLU A 43 -9.15 -8.20 -14.67
C GLU A 43 -10.23 -8.01 -13.57
N ASN A 44 -9.86 -8.17 -12.30
CA ASN A 44 -10.65 -7.77 -11.12
C ASN A 44 -9.81 -7.04 -10.05
N THR A 45 -8.57 -6.70 -10.37
CA THR A 45 -7.73 -5.81 -9.55
C THR A 45 -7.13 -4.70 -10.41
N ALA A 46 -7.96 -4.06 -11.23
CA ALA A 46 -7.64 -2.76 -11.78
C ALA A 46 -8.14 -1.70 -10.81
N SER A 47 -7.27 -1.25 -9.90
CA SER A 47 -7.41 0.06 -9.28
C SER A 47 -6.05 0.74 -9.38
N GLY A 48 -6.06 1.95 -9.93
CA GLY A 48 -4.87 2.77 -10.03
C GLY A 48 -4.29 3.09 -8.65
N ALA A 49 -3.02 3.47 -8.69
CA ALA A 49 -2.14 3.85 -7.60
C ALA A 49 -1.37 2.69 -6.93
N ASP A 50 -0.06 2.92 -6.98
CA ASP A 50 0.91 2.58 -5.96
C ASP A 50 1.40 1.14 -5.88
N GLY A 51 2.72 1.04 -5.75
CA GLY A 51 3.40 -0.22 -5.52
C GLY A 51 2.76 -0.91 -4.34
N SER A 52 2.77 -2.24 -4.37
CA SER A 52 2.34 -3.09 -3.27
C SER A 52 3.18 -2.81 -2.02
N GLN A 53 2.88 -1.70 -1.34
CA GLN A 53 3.23 -1.44 0.04
C GLN A 53 2.40 -2.46 0.78
N ILE A 54 3.05 -3.53 1.24
CA ILE A 54 2.44 -4.43 2.22
C ILE A 54 1.97 -3.51 3.34
N ALA A 55 0.65 -3.36 3.47
CA ALA A 55 0.08 -2.48 4.49
C ALA A 55 0.66 -2.90 5.84
N ASN A 56 1.14 -1.94 6.62
CA ASN A 56 1.63 -2.21 7.97
C ASN A 56 0.49 -2.89 8.74
N PRO A 57 0.67 -4.12 9.25
CA PRO A 57 -0.40 -4.87 9.88
C PRO A 57 -0.96 -4.17 11.12
N ALA A 58 -0.16 -3.36 11.82
CA ALA A 58 -0.65 -2.57 12.95
C ALA A 58 -1.54 -1.40 12.49
N SER A 59 -1.14 -0.71 11.42
CA SER A 59 -1.95 0.34 10.81
C SER A 59 -3.28 -0.22 10.28
N ALA A 60 -3.25 -1.34 9.56
CA ALA A 60 -4.46 -2.01 9.08
C ALA A 60 -5.37 -2.49 10.22
N TYR A 61 -4.78 -2.96 11.33
CA TYR A 61 -5.54 -3.35 12.52
C TYR A 61 -6.23 -2.14 13.17
N CYS A 62 -5.55 -0.99 13.26
CA CYS A 62 -6.14 0.25 13.75
C CYS A 62 -7.38 0.65 12.93
N GLU A 63 -7.23 0.72 11.60
CA GLU A 63 -8.32 1.09 10.69
C GLU A 63 -9.49 0.10 10.76
N GLN A 64 -9.20 -1.21 10.85
CA GLN A 64 -10.22 -2.25 11.01
C GLN A 64 -11.03 -2.08 12.31
N LYS A 65 -10.43 -1.51 13.36
CA LYS A 65 -11.10 -1.22 14.63
C LYS A 65 -11.80 0.14 14.64
N GLY A 66 -11.85 0.83 13.51
CA GLY A 66 -12.48 2.13 13.36
C GLY A 66 -11.65 3.29 13.90
N GLY A 67 -10.35 3.07 14.13
CA GLY A 67 -9.39 4.12 14.43
C GLY A 67 -8.80 4.72 13.16
N LYS A 68 -8.08 5.84 13.32
CA LYS A 68 -7.28 6.49 12.29
C LYS A 68 -5.81 6.38 12.64
N VAL A 69 -4.98 6.04 11.67
CA VAL A 69 -3.53 5.97 11.85
C VAL A 69 -2.92 7.37 11.67
N ASP A 70 -2.09 7.77 12.62
CA ASP A 70 -1.28 8.97 12.61
C ASP A 70 0.19 8.59 12.79
N ILE A 71 1.06 8.97 11.85
CA ILE A 71 2.49 8.67 11.94
C ILE A 71 3.17 9.84 12.65
N ARG A 72 3.73 9.57 13.83
CA ARG A 72 4.41 10.58 14.65
C ARG A 72 5.91 10.36 14.64
N THR A 73 6.64 11.46 14.74
CA THR A 73 8.11 11.46 14.86
C THR A 73 8.47 11.85 16.29
N ALA A 74 9.23 11.00 16.98
CA ALA A 74 9.72 11.24 18.33
C ALA A 74 10.91 12.23 18.33
N GLU A 75 11.32 12.70 19.52
CA GLU A 75 12.43 13.66 19.67
C GLU A 75 13.78 13.11 19.16
N ASP A 76 13.96 11.79 19.18
CA ASP A 76 15.15 11.10 18.65
C ASP A 76 15.11 10.89 17.13
N GLY A 77 14.04 11.35 16.46
CA GLY A 77 13.82 11.21 15.02
C GLY A 77 13.23 9.87 14.59
N SER A 78 12.96 8.94 15.52
CA SER A 78 12.24 7.70 15.20
C SER A 78 10.77 8.00 14.84
N GLN A 79 10.19 7.19 13.95
CA GLN A 79 8.79 7.29 13.59
C GLN A 79 8.00 6.09 14.10
N GLY A 80 6.81 6.35 14.62
CA GLY A 80 5.88 5.33 15.09
C GLY A 80 4.44 5.66 14.70
N GLY A 81 3.62 4.62 14.49
CA GLY A 81 2.20 4.79 14.24
C GLY A 81 1.41 4.91 15.54
N VAL A 82 0.45 5.83 15.56
CA VAL A 82 -0.52 6.03 16.62
C VAL A 82 -1.91 5.78 16.05
N CYS A 83 -2.69 4.95 16.73
CA CYS A 83 -4.09 4.72 16.45
C CYS A 83 -4.95 5.70 17.26
N GLU A 84 -5.59 6.65 16.59
CA GLU A 84 -6.54 7.61 17.15
C GLU A 84 -7.96 7.03 17.07
N PHE A 85 -8.66 6.96 18.20
CA PHE A 85 -10.01 6.42 18.27
C PHE A 85 -11.08 7.53 18.24
N PRO A 86 -12.35 7.22 17.87
CA PRO A 86 -13.43 8.21 17.81
C PRO A 86 -13.78 8.88 19.15
N ASP A 87 -13.43 8.24 20.27
CA ASP A 87 -13.58 8.80 21.61
C ASP A 87 -12.47 9.79 22.00
N GLY A 88 -11.50 10.01 21.09
CA GLY A 88 -10.34 10.87 21.29
C GLY A 88 -9.19 10.21 22.05
N SER A 89 -9.32 8.95 22.45
CA SER A 89 -8.20 8.18 23.01
C SER A 89 -7.20 7.79 21.90
N GLU A 90 -5.96 7.55 22.30
CA GLU A 90 -4.87 7.21 21.39
C GLU A 90 -4.01 6.08 21.96
N CYS A 91 -3.55 5.20 21.07
CA CYS A 91 -2.64 4.10 21.38
C CYS A 91 -1.52 4.04 20.36
N GLU A 92 -0.29 3.70 20.77
CA GLU A 92 0.71 3.23 19.81
C GLU A 92 0.18 1.97 19.10
N GLU A 93 0.32 1.91 17.77
CA GLU A 93 -0.38 0.92 16.95
C GLU A 93 0.01 -0.52 17.28
N TRP A 94 1.28 -0.79 17.62
CA TRP A 94 1.72 -2.13 18.00
C TRP A 94 1.32 -2.51 19.41
N ALA A 95 1.29 -1.57 20.35
CA ALA A 95 0.76 -1.75 21.70
C ALA A 95 -0.74 -2.08 21.65
N PHE A 96 -1.49 -1.47 20.72
CA PHE A 96 -2.89 -1.82 20.49
C PHE A 96 -3.05 -3.25 19.95
N VAL A 97 -2.23 -3.65 18.97
CA VAL A 97 -2.22 -5.03 18.45
C VAL A 97 -1.91 -6.05 19.54
N ARG A 98 -0.96 -5.75 20.43
CA ARG A 98 -0.57 -6.64 21.55
C ARG A 98 -1.56 -6.62 22.73
N GLY A 99 -2.55 -5.72 22.72
CA GLY A 99 -3.50 -5.54 23.83
C GLY A 99 -2.87 -4.88 25.07
N GLU A 100 -1.70 -4.25 24.91
CA GLU A 100 -1.04 -3.43 25.94
C GLU A 100 -1.67 -2.04 26.03
N CYS A 101 -2.42 -1.65 25.00
CA CYS A 101 -3.23 -0.45 24.94
C CYS A 101 -4.64 -0.77 24.44
N ALA A 102 -5.62 0.03 24.86
CA ALA A 102 -7.01 -0.09 24.43
C ALA A 102 -7.67 1.29 24.35
N PRO A 103 -8.73 1.44 23.52
CA PRO A 103 -9.57 2.64 23.52
C PRO A 103 -10.03 2.99 24.94
N GLY A 104 -10.02 4.28 25.27
CA GLY A 104 -10.31 4.80 26.61
C GLY A 104 -9.17 4.65 27.63
N SER A 105 -8.04 4.04 27.26
CA SER A 105 -6.82 4.00 28.08
C SER A 105 -5.79 4.98 27.51
N TYR A 106 -5.58 6.12 28.18
CA TYR A 106 -4.57 7.09 27.75
C TYR A 106 -3.17 6.61 28.13
N ILE A 107 -2.37 6.21 27.13
CA ILE A 107 -0.92 6.13 27.29
C ILE A 107 -0.29 7.19 26.39
N PRO A 108 0.29 8.27 26.95
CA PRO A 108 0.90 9.31 26.14
C PRO A 108 2.05 8.73 25.33
N PHE A 109 2.05 9.00 24.03
CA PHE A 109 3.20 8.81 23.17
C PHE A 109 4.34 9.69 23.72
N LYS A 110 5.51 9.09 23.96
CA LYS A 110 6.63 9.73 24.66
C LYS A 110 7.72 10.11 23.68
#